data_AF-A0A8T1UTA4-F1
#
_entry.id   AF-A0A8T1UTA4-F1
#
_cell.length_a   1.000
_cell.length_b   1.000
_cell.length_c   1.000
_cell.angle_alpha   90.00
_cell.angle_beta   90.00
_cell.angle_gamma   90.00
#
_symmetry.space_group_name_H-M   'P 1'
#
loop_
_entity.id
_entity.type
_entity.pdbx_description
1 polymer ?
#
loop_
_entity_poly.entity_id
_entity_poly.type
_entity_poly.pdbx_seq_one_letter_code
_entity_poly.pdbx_strand_id
1 'polypeptide(L)'
;MEPGKVNRLAKYGRRTINIRDVFLTAPESTAFFRDYAFNENKSLVQKVSAGHRKVWECTSDVCQWQVTLSKKSKAKRANTKNSFCPPNAWFVSDTGLLHSPSCDSVGKCSLEQLMEIPGFKSSLVQGLSRACKRVAASVQTIGRVNVDHRQALIYRAISRAKKMAGVNADKYDKLPSFLRSFERQNPGSRVCCQLDSKGRFIRAFLCVDYIVAAQEN
;
A
#
# COMPACT_ATOMS: atom_id res chain seq x y z
N MET A 1 -9.98 -9.09 15.62
CA MET A 1 -9.81 -8.03 14.61
C MET A 1 -10.89 -8.26 13.56
N GLU A 2 -11.69 -7.27 13.20
CA GLU A 2 -12.73 -7.51 12.19
C GLU A 2 -12.13 -7.72 10.80
N PRO A 3 -12.64 -8.69 10.02
CA PRO A 3 -12.18 -8.92 8.66
C PRO A 3 -12.37 -7.66 7.81
N GLY A 4 -11.34 -7.27 7.05
CA GLY A 4 -11.39 -6.12 6.13
C GLY A 4 -11.07 -4.75 6.69
N LYS A 5 -10.83 -4.65 8.00
CA LYS A 5 -10.56 -3.37 8.66
C LYS A 5 -9.09 -3.26 9.04
N VAL A 6 -8.55 -2.05 8.93
CA VAL A 6 -7.24 -1.70 9.47
C VAL A 6 -7.33 -1.60 11.00
N ASN A 7 -6.36 -2.19 11.72
CA ASN A 7 -6.30 -2.13 13.18
C ASN A 7 -5.79 -0.76 13.66
N ARG A 8 -6.71 0.20 13.79
CA ARG A 8 -6.38 1.58 14.21
C ARG A 8 -5.83 1.65 15.64
N LEU A 9 -6.28 0.77 16.54
CA LEU A 9 -5.78 0.76 17.91
C LEU A 9 -4.29 0.40 17.94
N ALA A 10 -3.89 -0.63 17.20
CA ALA A 10 -2.48 -1.02 17.12
C ALA A 10 -1.62 0.04 16.41
N LYS A 11 -2.16 0.74 15.40
CA LYS A 11 -1.41 1.69 14.57
C LYS A 11 -1.31 3.10 15.16
N TYR A 12 -2.36 3.57 15.84
CA TYR A 12 -2.50 4.97 16.30
C TYR A 12 -2.78 5.10 17.80
N GLY A 13 -2.89 3.98 18.52
CA GLY A 13 -3.29 3.96 19.93
C GLY A 13 -4.75 4.38 20.17
N ARG A 14 -5.56 4.54 19.11
CA ARG A 14 -6.94 5.04 19.20
C ARG A 14 -7.86 4.42 18.16
N ARG A 15 -9.15 4.32 18.48
CA ARG A 15 -10.18 3.73 17.62
C ARG A 15 -11.12 4.76 17.01
N THR A 16 -11.52 5.76 17.78
CA THR A 16 -12.49 6.79 17.38
C THR A 16 -11.80 8.14 17.20
N ILE A 17 -12.52 9.09 16.62
CA ILE A 17 -12.12 10.49 16.55
C ILE A 17 -12.85 11.20 17.69
N ASN A 18 -12.13 11.90 18.55
CA ASN A 18 -12.71 12.71 19.62
C ASN A 18 -12.22 14.15 19.53
N ILE A 19 -13.04 15.09 20.00
CA ILE A 19 -12.62 16.47 20.20
C ILE A 19 -11.42 16.48 21.16
N ARG A 20 -10.42 17.30 20.84
CA ARG A 20 -9.10 17.39 21.52
C ARG A 20 -8.13 16.25 21.23
N ASP A 21 -8.44 15.29 20.35
CA ASP A 21 -7.44 14.34 19.86
C ASP A 21 -6.28 15.10 19.23
N VAL A 22 -5.06 14.79 19.66
CA VAL A 22 -3.83 15.45 19.22
C VAL A 22 -3.10 14.60 18.19
N PHE A 23 -2.55 15.27 17.18
CA PHE A 23 -1.66 14.72 16.16
C PHE A 23 -0.43 15.60 16.06
N LEU A 24 0.75 14.99 16.10
CA LEU A 24 2.00 15.75 16.03
C LEU A 24 2.20 16.37 14.65
N THR A 25 1.70 15.70 13.61
CA THR A 25 1.84 16.14 12.23
C THR A 25 0.54 16.04 11.44
N ALA A 26 0.38 16.87 10.42
CA ALA A 26 -0.78 16.79 9.52
C ALA A 26 -0.84 15.48 8.72
N PRO A 27 0.27 14.90 8.22
CA PRO A 27 0.24 13.59 7.57
C PRO A 27 -0.26 12.47 8.47
N GLU A 28 0.11 12.47 9.76
CA GLU A 28 -0.38 11.50 10.74
C GLU A 28 -1.91 11.56 10.87
N SER A 29 -2.46 12.76 11.06
CA SER A 29 -3.92 12.95 11.12
C SER A 29 -4.63 12.51 9.82
N THR A 30 -4.02 12.81 8.67
CA THR A 30 -4.53 12.39 7.35
C THR A 30 -4.60 10.88 7.24
N ALA A 31 -3.54 10.17 7.65
CA ALA A 31 -3.48 8.72 7.59
C ALA A 31 -4.55 8.10 8.51
N PHE A 32 -4.68 8.63 9.74
CA PHE A 32 -5.70 8.18 10.68
C PHE A 32 -7.12 8.35 10.15
N PHE A 33 -7.48 9.52 9.62
CA PHE A 33 -8.83 9.77 9.10
C PHE A 33 -9.15 8.91 7.88
N ARG A 34 -8.18 8.67 6.99
CA ARG A 34 -8.37 7.76 5.85
C ARG A 34 -8.61 6.32 6.30
N ASP A 35 -7.88 5.84 7.31
CA ASP A 35 -8.09 4.50 7.89
C ASP A 35 -9.39 4.43 8.72
N TYR A 36 -9.81 5.54 9.32
CA TYR A 36 -11.09 5.67 9.99
C TYR A 36 -12.24 5.44 9.00
N ALA A 37 -12.31 6.27 7.95
CA ALA A 37 -13.36 6.19 6.94
C ALA A 37 -13.33 4.90 6.13
N PHE A 38 -12.13 4.39 5.81
CA PHE A 38 -12.00 3.12 5.10
C PHE A 38 -12.68 1.96 5.84
N ASN A 39 -12.51 1.88 7.16
CA ASN A 39 -13.16 0.86 7.98
C ASN A 39 -14.69 1.01 8.08
N GLU A 40 -15.22 2.20 7.80
CA GLU A 40 -16.67 2.46 7.68
C GLU A 40 -17.16 2.32 6.23
N ASN A 41 -16.29 1.87 5.33
CA ASN A 41 -16.53 1.81 3.88
C ASN A 41 -16.89 3.18 3.27
N LYS A 42 -16.31 4.26 3.79
CA LYS A 42 -16.50 5.64 3.34
C LYS A 42 -15.22 6.23 2.80
N SER A 43 -15.36 7.28 1.99
CA SER A 43 -14.25 8.06 1.45
C SER A 43 -14.33 9.50 1.95
N LEU A 44 -13.15 10.09 2.17
CA LEU A 44 -13.00 11.46 2.64
C LEU A 44 -12.18 12.29 1.65
N VAL A 45 -12.51 13.57 1.60
CA VAL A 45 -11.78 14.59 0.87
C VAL A 45 -11.38 15.70 1.84
N GLN A 46 -10.20 16.28 1.64
CA GLN A 46 -9.79 17.47 2.36
C GLN A 46 -10.30 18.70 1.59
N LYS A 47 -11.27 19.43 2.14
CA LYS A 47 -11.86 20.61 1.50
C LYS A 47 -11.08 21.88 1.81
N VAL A 48 -10.62 22.01 3.06
CA VAL A 48 -9.81 23.16 3.50
C VAL A 48 -8.41 22.69 3.86
N SER A 49 -7.41 23.38 3.29
CA SER A 49 -5.99 23.16 3.59
C SER A 49 -5.26 24.47 3.88
N ALA A 50 -5.71 25.19 4.91
CA ALA A 50 -5.04 26.39 5.40
C ALA A 50 -3.91 26.03 6.38
N GLY A 51 -2.90 26.90 6.51
CA GLY A 51 -1.74 26.65 7.37
C GLY A 51 -2.06 26.40 8.85
N HIS A 52 -3.21 26.91 9.33
CA HIS A 52 -3.66 26.77 10.72
C HIS A 52 -4.97 25.96 10.88
N ARG A 53 -5.63 25.59 9.79
CA ARG A 53 -6.93 24.92 9.79
C ARG A 53 -7.04 23.92 8.64
N LYS A 54 -7.48 22.71 8.94
CA LYS A 54 -7.80 21.70 7.93
C LYS A 54 -9.21 21.16 8.18
N VAL A 55 -9.97 20.96 7.13
CA VAL A 55 -11.31 20.38 7.21
C VAL A 55 -11.37 19.17 6.27
N TRP A 56 -11.77 18.05 6.84
CA TRP A 56 -12.03 16.80 6.15
C TRP A 56 -13.53 16.57 6.12
N GLU A 57 -14.05 16.21 4.97
CA GLU A 57 -15.47 15.94 4.75
C GLU A 57 -15.63 14.60 4.04
N CYS A 58 -16.80 14.00 4.17
CA CYS A 58 -17.18 12.87 3.33
C CYS A 58 -17.22 13.31 1.86
N THR A 59 -16.91 12.39 0.94
CA THR A 59 -17.00 12.67 -0.50
C THR A 59 -18.43 12.77 -1.04
N SER A 60 -19.43 12.40 -0.24
CA SER A 60 -20.85 12.43 -0.60
C SER A 60 -21.42 13.81 -0.29
N ASP A 61 -22.04 14.45 -1.28
CA ASP A 61 -22.61 15.79 -1.12
C ASP A 61 -23.86 15.81 -0.21
N VAL A 62 -24.52 14.66 -0.03
CA VAL A 62 -25.67 14.49 0.87
C VAL A 62 -25.25 14.11 2.30
N CYS A 63 -23.96 14.17 2.62
CA CYS A 63 -23.41 13.73 3.89
C CYS A 63 -22.75 14.89 4.66
N GLN A 64 -23.18 15.10 5.90
CA GLN A 64 -22.66 16.15 6.79
C GLN A 64 -21.47 15.69 7.64
N TRP A 65 -20.86 14.56 7.29
CA TRP A 65 -19.73 14.05 8.05
C TRP A 65 -18.53 14.98 7.83
N GLN A 66 -17.97 15.50 8.92
CA GLN A 66 -16.83 16.39 8.88
C GLN A 66 -15.93 16.27 10.12
N VAL A 67 -14.65 16.60 9.94
CA VAL A 67 -13.68 16.77 11.02
C VAL A 67 -12.85 18.00 10.75
N THR A 68 -12.82 18.92 11.71
CA THR A 68 -11.97 20.11 11.67
C THR A 68 -10.76 19.90 12.58
N LEU A 69 -9.58 20.13 11.99
CA LEU A 69 -8.32 20.25 12.70
C LEU A 69 -7.92 21.72 12.81
N SER A 70 -7.44 22.09 13.98
CA SER A 70 -6.79 23.37 14.24
C SER A 70 -5.35 23.16 14.66
N LYS A 71 -4.46 24.06 14.24
CA LYS A 71 -3.05 24.03 14.63
C LYS A 71 -2.81 24.93 15.83
N LYS A 72 -2.12 24.43 16.86
CA LYS A 72 -1.69 25.29 17.96
C LYS A 72 -0.51 26.16 17.51
N SER A 73 -0.70 27.48 17.59
CA SER A 73 0.36 28.47 17.36
C SER A 73 1.47 28.38 18.42
N LYS A 74 2.69 28.82 18.07
CA LYS A 74 3.83 28.95 18.99
C LYS A 74 3.69 30.07 20.03
N ALA A 75 2.62 30.87 19.99
CA ALA A 75 2.54 32.13 20.75
C ALA A 75 2.88 31.97 22.25
N LYS A 76 3.73 32.88 22.75
CA LYS A 76 4.38 32.92 24.09
C LYS A 76 3.44 32.94 25.30
N ARG A 77 2.12 33.08 25.13
CA ARG A 77 1.18 33.12 26.26
C ARG A 77 0.74 31.71 26.61
N ALA A 78 0.79 31.39 27.89
CA ALA A 78 0.19 30.19 28.47
C ALA A 78 -1.34 30.23 28.22
N ASN A 79 -1.76 29.85 27.03
CA ASN A 79 -3.16 29.72 26.69
C ASN A 79 -3.68 28.46 27.38
N THR A 80 -4.29 28.64 28.56
CA THR A 80 -4.84 27.56 29.41
C THR A 80 -5.85 26.71 28.66
N LYS A 81 -6.59 27.28 27.69
CA LYS A 81 -7.62 26.57 26.92
C LYS A 81 -7.06 25.45 26.05
N ASN A 82 -5.82 25.60 25.57
CA ASN A 82 -5.17 24.64 24.66
C ASN A 82 -3.90 24.03 25.29
N SER A 83 -3.81 23.99 26.61
CA SER A 83 -2.66 23.42 27.34
C SER A 83 -2.40 21.96 26.99
N PHE A 84 -3.45 21.20 26.69
CA PHE A 84 -3.39 19.78 26.31
C PHE A 84 -2.62 19.51 25.00
N CYS A 85 -2.57 20.47 24.07
CA CYS A 85 -1.94 20.30 22.77
C CYS A 85 -0.51 20.88 22.81
N PRO A 86 0.52 20.17 22.34
CA PRO A 86 1.86 20.75 22.24
C PRO A 86 1.93 21.86 21.17
N PRO A 87 2.87 22.81 21.27
CA PRO A 87 3.07 23.84 20.24
C PRO A 87 3.32 23.22 18.86
N ASN A 88 2.83 23.87 17.79
CA ASN A 88 2.87 23.39 16.40
C ASN A 88 2.12 22.09 16.09
N ALA A 89 1.54 21.41 17.07
CA ALA A 89 0.74 20.22 16.83
C ALA A 89 -0.68 20.57 16.36
N TRP A 90 -1.34 19.56 15.82
CA TRP A 90 -2.73 19.63 15.37
C TRP A 90 -3.63 18.99 16.39
N PHE A 91 -4.83 19.53 16.55
CA PHE A 91 -5.85 18.90 17.37
C PHE A 91 -7.22 18.99 16.70
N VAL A 92 -8.08 18.04 17.01
CA VAL A 92 -9.48 18.04 16.56
C VAL A 92 -10.23 19.12 17.34
N SER A 93 -10.71 20.13 16.64
CA SER A 93 -11.44 21.26 17.23
C SER A 93 -12.95 21.15 17.07
N ASP A 94 -13.43 20.44 16.05
CA ASP A 94 -14.84 20.22 15.78
C ASP A 94 -15.05 18.93 14.98
N THR A 95 -16.20 18.28 15.18
CA THR A 95 -16.53 16.99 14.57
C THR A 95 -18.04 16.84 14.31
N GLY A 96 -18.40 16.38 13.12
CA GLY A 96 -19.67 15.73 12.82
C GLY A 96 -19.38 14.33 12.31
N LEU A 97 -19.47 13.31 13.17
CA LEU A 97 -19.03 11.94 12.81
C LEU A 97 -20.16 11.04 12.32
N LEU A 98 -21.38 11.55 12.26
CA LEU A 98 -22.53 10.80 11.76
C LEU A 98 -22.62 10.95 10.25
N HIS A 99 -22.50 9.84 9.54
CA HIS A 99 -22.84 9.80 8.13
C HIS A 99 -24.36 9.91 7.96
N SER A 100 -24.79 10.60 6.90
CA SER A 100 -26.21 10.60 6.51
C SER A 100 -26.68 9.17 6.21
N PRO A 101 -27.93 8.80 6.54
CA PRO A 101 -28.51 7.52 6.10
C PRO A 101 -28.50 7.36 4.58
N SER A 102 -28.55 8.46 3.82
CA SER A 102 -28.48 8.48 2.35
C SER A 102 -27.05 8.61 1.81
N CYS A 103 -26.01 8.47 2.65
CA CYS A 103 -24.62 8.64 2.23
C CYS A 103 -24.20 7.58 1.21
N ASP A 104 -23.97 8.02 -0.03
CA ASP A 104 -23.53 7.23 -1.19
C ASP A 104 -22.00 7.13 -1.33
N SER A 105 -21.23 7.71 -0.40
CA SER A 105 -19.78 7.60 -0.42
C SER A 105 -19.35 6.14 -0.22
N VAL A 106 -18.40 5.71 -1.07
CA VAL A 106 -17.80 4.38 -1.03
C VAL A 106 -16.30 4.48 -0.82
N GLY A 107 -15.80 3.74 0.17
CA GLY A 107 -14.39 3.68 0.49
C GLY A 107 -13.54 3.10 -0.65
N LYS A 108 -12.42 3.76 -0.95
CA LYS A 108 -11.41 3.25 -1.89
C LYS A 108 -10.20 2.77 -1.09
N CYS A 109 -9.92 1.47 -1.13
CA CYS A 109 -8.73 0.90 -0.48
C CYS A 109 -7.44 1.50 -1.06
N SER A 110 -6.60 2.11 -0.24
CA SER A 110 -5.25 2.53 -0.64
C SER A 110 -4.29 1.34 -0.68
N LEU A 111 -3.07 1.57 -1.20
CA LEU A 111 -2.00 0.58 -1.21
C LEU A 111 -1.62 0.16 0.22
N GLU A 112 -1.42 1.15 1.10
CA GLU A 112 -1.02 0.91 2.49
C GLU A 112 -2.13 0.17 3.24
N GLN A 113 -3.40 0.57 3.06
CA GLN A 113 -4.54 -0.13 3.66
C GLN A 113 -4.64 -1.57 3.16
N LEU A 114 -4.48 -1.81 1.85
CA LEU A 114 -4.50 -3.15 1.28
C LEU A 114 -3.47 -4.06 1.94
N MET A 115 -2.27 -3.53 2.17
CA MET A 115 -1.18 -4.27 2.78
C MET A 115 -1.39 -4.56 4.27
N GLU A 116 -2.25 -3.79 4.94
CA GLU A 116 -2.61 -3.98 6.34
C GLU A 116 -3.74 -4.99 6.57
N ILE A 117 -4.60 -5.22 5.56
CA ILE A 117 -5.77 -6.09 5.68
C ILE A 117 -5.32 -7.55 5.91
N PRO A 118 -5.99 -8.27 6.85
CA PRO A 118 -5.67 -9.67 7.14
C PRO A 118 -5.64 -10.57 5.91
N GLY A 119 -6.61 -10.47 5.00
CA GLY A 119 -6.67 -11.27 3.78
C GLY A 119 -5.47 -11.07 2.85
N PHE A 120 -4.92 -9.86 2.77
CA PHE A 120 -3.69 -9.64 2.02
C PHE A 120 -2.49 -10.26 2.74
N LYS A 121 -2.34 -10.02 4.05
CA LYS A 121 -1.23 -10.57 4.85
C LYS A 121 -1.20 -12.10 4.83
N SER A 122 -2.35 -12.76 4.99
CA SER A 122 -2.46 -14.22 4.93
C SER A 122 -2.11 -14.77 3.54
N SER A 123 -2.38 -14.02 2.47
CA SER A 123 -2.04 -14.45 1.12
C SER A 123 -0.53 -14.46 0.84
N LEU A 124 0.28 -13.79 1.65
CA LEU A 124 1.72 -13.65 1.40
C LEU A 124 2.63 -14.61 2.19
N VAL A 125 2.03 -15.51 2.99
CA VAL A 125 2.75 -16.55 3.74
C VAL A 125 3.61 -17.40 2.80
N GLN A 126 4.79 -17.79 3.27
CA GLN A 126 5.72 -18.64 2.51
C GLN A 126 5.04 -19.95 2.10
N GLY A 127 5.35 -20.45 0.90
CA GLY A 127 4.74 -21.66 0.33
C GLY A 127 3.44 -21.43 -0.46
N LEU A 128 2.84 -20.24 -0.39
CA LEU A 128 1.60 -19.94 -1.13
C LEU A 128 1.84 -19.16 -2.44
N SER A 129 1.05 -19.47 -3.48
CA SER A 129 1.16 -18.85 -4.82
C SER A 129 0.92 -17.34 -4.79
N ARG A 130 1.91 -16.48 -5.03
CA ARG A 130 1.72 -15.01 -5.03
C ARG A 130 1.03 -14.47 -6.30
N ALA A 131 0.23 -15.30 -6.98
CA ALA A 131 -0.52 -14.92 -8.17
C ALA A 131 -1.60 -13.87 -7.83
N CYS A 132 -1.73 -12.86 -8.68
CA CYS A 132 -2.64 -11.74 -8.49
C CYS A 132 -4.09 -12.20 -8.26
N LYS A 133 -4.60 -13.15 -9.07
CA LYS A 133 -5.95 -13.72 -8.92
C LYS A 133 -6.19 -14.34 -7.53
N ARG A 134 -5.21 -15.10 -7.01
CA ARG A 134 -5.34 -15.73 -5.69
C ARG A 134 -5.30 -14.70 -4.57
N VAL A 135 -4.43 -13.70 -4.66
CA VAL A 135 -4.35 -12.62 -3.67
C VAL A 135 -5.65 -11.80 -3.69
N ALA A 136 -6.21 -11.50 -4.87
CA ALA A 136 -7.50 -10.84 -5.02
C ALA A 136 -8.62 -11.63 -4.32
N ALA A 137 -8.74 -12.94 -4.62
CA ALA A 137 -9.71 -13.82 -3.98
C ALA A 137 -9.54 -13.86 -2.45
N SER A 138 -8.31 -13.91 -1.95
CA SER A 138 -8.06 -13.90 -0.50
C SER A 138 -8.47 -12.57 0.15
N VAL A 139 -8.18 -11.43 -0.49
CA VAL A 139 -8.60 -10.10 -0.03
C VAL A 139 -10.12 -9.96 -0.05
N GLN A 140 -10.80 -10.51 -1.04
CA GLN A 140 -12.26 -10.46 -1.14
C GLN A 140 -12.93 -11.38 -0.12
N THR A 141 -12.49 -12.64 0.00
CA THR A 141 -13.10 -13.63 0.89
C THR A 141 -12.80 -13.35 2.37
N ILE A 142 -11.53 -13.09 2.70
CA ILE A 142 -11.08 -12.90 4.10
C ILE A 142 -11.17 -11.42 4.48
N GLY A 143 -10.82 -10.53 3.56
CA GLY A 143 -10.84 -9.09 3.79
C GLY A 143 -12.17 -8.42 3.47
N ARG A 144 -13.15 -9.07 2.80
CA ARG A 144 -14.41 -8.43 2.40
C ARG A 144 -14.22 -7.09 1.66
N VAL A 145 -13.09 -6.93 0.97
CA VAL A 145 -12.78 -5.73 0.17
C VAL A 145 -12.81 -6.10 -1.30
N ASN A 146 -13.68 -5.43 -2.06
CA ASN A 146 -13.72 -5.61 -3.50
C ASN A 146 -12.50 -4.94 -4.15
N VAL A 147 -11.68 -5.76 -4.81
CA VAL A 147 -10.46 -5.32 -5.52
C VAL A 147 -10.40 -5.84 -6.96
N ASP A 148 -11.49 -6.42 -7.48
CA ASP A 148 -11.50 -7.15 -8.76
C ASP A 148 -11.12 -6.25 -9.95
N HIS A 149 -11.58 -5.00 -9.92
CA HIS A 149 -11.26 -3.99 -10.93
C HIS A 149 -9.93 -3.27 -10.67
N ARG A 150 -9.13 -3.69 -9.68
CA ARG A 150 -7.95 -2.96 -9.20
C ARG A 150 -6.68 -3.81 -9.23
N GLN A 151 -6.52 -4.62 -10.27
CA GLN A 151 -5.36 -5.51 -10.45
C GLN A 151 -4.01 -4.78 -10.32
N ALA A 152 -3.88 -3.58 -10.89
CA ALA A 152 -2.66 -2.77 -10.79
C ALA A 152 -2.28 -2.44 -9.32
N LEU A 153 -3.27 -2.19 -8.45
CA LEU A 153 -3.04 -1.98 -7.03
C LEU A 153 -2.49 -3.24 -6.36
N ILE A 154 -3.09 -4.39 -6.66
CA ILE A 154 -2.69 -5.69 -6.11
C ILE A 154 -1.27 -6.03 -6.53
N TYR A 155 -0.92 -5.84 -7.82
CA TYR A 155 0.44 -6.04 -8.30
C TYR A 155 1.45 -5.14 -7.59
N ARG A 156 1.13 -3.87 -7.39
CA ARG A 156 1.97 -2.94 -6.63
C ARG A 156 2.14 -3.38 -5.18
N ALA A 157 1.07 -3.86 -4.54
CA ALA A 157 1.11 -4.35 -3.16
C ALA A 157 1.99 -5.59 -3.04
N ILE A 158 1.82 -6.57 -3.92
CA ILE A 158 2.65 -7.79 -3.95
C ILE A 158 4.11 -7.44 -4.19
N SER A 159 4.40 -6.55 -5.15
CA SER A 159 5.76 -6.10 -5.47
C SER A 159 6.42 -5.43 -4.27
N ARG A 160 5.70 -4.51 -3.61
CA ARG A 160 6.18 -3.82 -2.40
C ARG A 160 6.42 -4.80 -1.26
N ALA A 161 5.51 -5.75 -1.03
CA ALA A 161 5.67 -6.75 0.01
C ALA A 161 6.86 -7.68 -0.23
N LYS A 162 7.13 -8.07 -1.48
CA LYS A 162 8.32 -8.84 -1.85
C LYS A 162 9.61 -8.07 -1.54
N LYS A 163 9.65 -6.79 -1.90
CA LYS A 163 10.79 -5.91 -1.61
C LYS A 163 11.05 -5.80 -0.11
N MET A 164 9.99 -5.63 0.70
CA MET A 164 10.12 -5.57 2.17
C MET A 164 10.56 -6.90 2.79
N ALA A 165 10.12 -8.03 2.21
CA ALA A 165 10.50 -9.35 2.68
C ALA A 165 11.92 -9.78 2.26
N GLY A 166 12.69 -8.92 1.58
CA GLY A 166 14.00 -9.28 1.03
C GLY A 166 13.94 -10.37 -0.04
N VAL A 167 12.74 -10.74 -0.52
CA VAL A 167 12.55 -11.73 -1.58
C VAL A 167 12.83 -11.02 -2.89
N ASN A 168 14.12 -10.96 -3.24
CA ASN A 168 14.52 -10.63 -4.59
C ASN A 168 13.82 -11.59 -5.56
N ALA A 169 13.34 -11.01 -6.65
CA ALA A 169 12.64 -11.74 -7.68
C ALA A 169 13.65 -12.63 -8.42
N ASP A 170 13.89 -13.82 -7.87
CA ASP A 170 14.55 -14.94 -8.52
C ASP A 170 13.63 -15.48 -9.63
N LYS A 171 13.34 -14.63 -10.62
CA LYS A 171 12.45 -14.93 -11.76
C LYS A 171 13.18 -15.53 -12.94
N TYR A 172 14.50 -15.68 -12.84
CA TYR A 172 15.35 -16.16 -13.93
C TYR A 172 16.11 -17.43 -13.59
N ASP A 173 15.81 -18.12 -12.50
CA ASP A 173 16.52 -19.36 -12.11
C ASP A 173 16.42 -20.44 -13.19
N LYS A 174 15.31 -20.45 -13.93
CA LYS A 174 15.07 -21.36 -15.05
C LYS A 174 15.62 -20.86 -16.39
N LEU A 175 16.03 -19.59 -16.47
CA LEU A 175 16.53 -19.00 -17.72
C LEU A 175 17.87 -19.64 -18.16
N PRO A 176 18.86 -19.88 -17.27
CA PRO A 176 20.06 -20.64 -17.63
C PRO A 176 19.74 -22.04 -18.16
N SER A 177 18.83 -22.78 -17.52
CA SER A 177 18.45 -24.13 -17.99
C SER A 177 17.74 -24.09 -19.34
N PHE A 178 16.87 -23.10 -19.55
CA PHE A 178 16.19 -22.90 -20.82
C PHE A 178 17.17 -22.58 -21.95
N LEU A 179 18.07 -21.62 -21.75
CA LEU A 179 19.03 -21.21 -22.78
C LEU A 179 20.04 -22.32 -23.13
N ARG A 180 20.45 -23.14 -22.15
CA ARG A 180 21.25 -24.35 -22.42
C ARG A 180 20.48 -25.39 -23.23
N SER A 181 19.17 -25.54 -22.96
CA SER A 181 18.32 -26.43 -23.75
C SER A 181 18.11 -25.90 -25.17
N PHE A 182 17.99 -24.57 -25.33
CA PHE A 182 17.91 -23.92 -26.62
C PHE A 182 19.17 -24.19 -27.46
N GLU A 183 20.37 -23.99 -26.91
CA GLU A 183 21.63 -24.28 -27.61
C GLU A 183 21.70 -25.76 -28.04
N ARG A 184 21.30 -26.68 -27.16
CA ARG A 184 21.30 -28.13 -27.46
C ARG A 184 20.35 -28.50 -28.59
N GLN A 185 19.19 -27.85 -28.67
CA GLN A 185 18.16 -28.17 -29.65
C GLN A 185 18.35 -27.45 -30.99
N ASN A 186 19.23 -26.44 -31.06
CA ASN A 186 19.47 -25.65 -32.26
C ASN A 186 20.96 -25.70 -32.63
N PRO A 187 21.41 -26.77 -33.33
CA PRO A 187 22.77 -26.86 -33.86
C PRO A 187 23.13 -25.59 -34.65
N GLY A 188 24.27 -24.98 -34.35
CA GLY A 188 24.67 -23.68 -34.91
C GLY A 188 24.34 -22.47 -34.04
N SER A 189 23.60 -22.65 -32.94
CA SER A 189 23.45 -21.60 -31.92
C SER A 189 24.50 -21.73 -30.83
N ARG A 190 24.83 -20.61 -30.17
CA ARG A 190 25.72 -20.55 -29.00
C ARG A 190 25.13 -19.69 -27.90
N VAL A 191 25.21 -20.17 -26.66
CA VAL A 191 24.73 -19.45 -25.48
C VAL A 191 25.82 -19.36 -24.43
N CYS A 192 26.05 -18.16 -23.89
CA CYS A 192 26.88 -17.95 -22.71
C CYS A 192 26.08 -17.23 -21.63
N CYS A 193 25.95 -17.83 -20.44
CA CYS A 193 25.26 -17.22 -19.30
C CYS A 193 26.27 -16.78 -18.24
N GLN A 194 26.18 -15.52 -17.80
CA GLN A 194 26.89 -15.04 -16.63
C GLN A 194 25.99 -15.15 -15.39
N LEU A 195 26.51 -15.82 -14.38
CA LEU A 195 25.85 -16.01 -13.08
C LEU A 195 26.61 -15.24 -11.99
N ASP A 196 25.94 -14.88 -10.91
CA ASP A 196 26.58 -14.32 -9.71
C ASP A 196 27.20 -15.42 -8.84
N SER A 197 27.85 -15.02 -7.74
CA SER A 197 28.46 -15.94 -6.76
C SER A 197 27.46 -16.86 -6.05
N LYS A 198 26.16 -16.66 -6.24
CA LYS A 198 25.07 -17.48 -5.68
C LYS A 198 24.34 -18.27 -6.76
N GLY A 199 24.85 -18.30 -7.99
CA GLY A 199 24.25 -19.05 -9.12
C GLY A 199 23.05 -18.37 -9.78
N ARG A 200 22.75 -17.12 -9.46
CA ARG A 200 21.63 -16.37 -10.05
C ARG A 200 22.03 -15.74 -11.37
N PHE A 201 21.08 -15.70 -12.30
CA PHE A 201 21.28 -15.12 -13.62
C PHE A 201 21.59 -13.61 -13.55
N ILE A 202 22.68 -13.17 -14.20
CA ILE A 202 23.02 -11.76 -14.40
C ILE A 202 22.68 -11.33 -15.82
N ARG A 203 23.24 -12.01 -16.82
CA ARG A 203 23.06 -11.73 -18.26
C ARG A 203 23.41 -12.95 -19.11
N ALA A 204 22.99 -12.96 -20.37
CA ALA A 204 23.43 -13.95 -21.34
C ALA A 204 23.74 -13.33 -22.69
N PHE A 205 24.61 -14.00 -23.43
CA PHE A 205 24.86 -13.80 -24.85
C PHE A 205 24.27 -14.98 -25.61
N LEU A 206 23.53 -14.70 -26.69
CA LEU A 206 22.96 -15.69 -27.60
C LEU A 206 23.36 -15.31 -29.02
N CYS A 207 23.95 -16.25 -29.73
CA CYS A 207 24.21 -16.18 -31.17
C CYS A 207 23.46 -17.31 -31.86
N VAL A 208 22.81 -17.01 -32.98
CA VAL A 208 22.08 -17.97 -33.82
C VAL A 208 22.75 -17.93 -35.20
N ASP A 209 22.97 -19.10 -35.81
CA ASP A 209 23.68 -19.28 -37.07
C ASP A 209 25.17 -18.88 -37.07
N TYR A 210 25.93 -19.43 -36.12
CA TYR A 210 27.39 -19.36 -36.15
C TYR A 210 27.93 -20.35 -37.20
N ILE A 211 28.40 -19.86 -38.34
CA ILE A 211 29.26 -20.64 -39.24
C ILE A 211 30.69 -20.50 -38.69
N VAL A 212 31.24 -21.56 -38.09
CA VAL A 212 32.69 -21.63 -37.88
C VAL A 212 33.29 -22.17 -39.15
N ALA A 213 33.80 -21.26 -39.98
CA ALA A 213 34.97 -21.60 -40.78
C ALA A 213 36.13 -21.73 -39.78
N ALA A 214 36.55 -22.96 -39.50
CA ALA A 214 37.85 -23.19 -38.88
C ALA A 214 38.89 -22.66 -39.86
N GLN A 215 39.58 -21.56 -39.52
CA GLN A 215 40.82 -21.22 -40.20
C GLN A 215 41.91 -22.14 -39.64
N GLU A 216 42.23 -23.19 -40.40
CA GLU A 216 43.55 -23.81 -40.34
C GLU A 216 44.55 -22.84 -40.98
N ASN A 217 45.29 -22.11 -40.13
CA ASN A 217 46.74 -21.88 -40.17
C ASN A 217 47.14 -20.77 -39.20
#